data_AF-A0A3N5MU09-F1
#
_entry.id   AF-A0A3N5MU09-F1
#
_cell.length_a   1.000
_cell.length_b   1.000
_cell.length_c   1.000
_cell.angle_alpha   90.00
_cell.angle_beta   90.00
_cell.angle_gamma   90.00
#
_symmetry.space_group_name_H-M   'P 1'
#
loop_
_entity.id
_entity.type
_entity.pdbx_description
1 polymer ?
#
loop_
_entity_poly.entity_id
_entity_poly.type
_entity_poly.pdbx_seq_one_letter_code
_entity_poly.pdbx_strand_id
1 'polypeptide(L)'
;MLTKKEYADCIYNVLTPYDLHEKMKAVLAAAEDPGIIINYGNGHFLIGHKNFRDGLAISTDGFGVWVITELHSTQDKSYELTDKVFKTEHTETVARALASLLITWKEGQ
;
A
#
# COMPACT_ATOMS: atom_id res chain seq x y z
N MET A 1 -13.16 12.13 -0.29
CA MET A 1 -13.01 10.67 -0.17
C MET A 1 -13.03 10.06 -1.56
N LEU A 2 -11.93 9.42 -1.96
CA LEU A 2 -11.82 8.75 -3.26
C LEU A 2 -12.61 7.43 -3.23
N THR A 3 -13.39 7.21 -4.27
CA THR A 3 -14.18 6.00 -4.53
C THR A 3 -13.27 4.83 -4.92
N LYS A 4 -13.77 3.59 -4.80
CA LYS A 4 -13.06 2.38 -5.25
C LYS A 4 -12.58 2.48 -6.71
N LYS A 5 -13.33 3.19 -7.56
CA LYS A 5 -12.99 3.44 -8.96
C LYS A 5 -11.80 4.39 -9.10
N GLU A 6 -11.80 5.50 -8.36
CA GLU A 6 -10.70 6.47 -8.39
C GLU A 6 -9.38 5.85 -7.88
N TYR A 7 -9.43 4.97 -6.88
CA TYR A 7 -8.26 4.19 -6.46
C TYR A 7 -7.74 3.24 -7.54
N ALA A 8 -8.63 2.53 -8.22
CA ALA A 8 -8.25 1.61 -9.29
C ALA A 8 -7.63 2.37 -10.47
N ASP A 9 -8.27 3.45 -10.92
CA ASP A 9 -7.84 4.26 -12.06
C ASP A 9 -6.45 4.90 -11.83
N CYS A 10 -6.12 5.29 -10.59
CA CYS A 10 -4.79 5.78 -10.24
C CYS A 10 -3.69 4.71 -10.39
N ILE A 11 -4.02 3.42 -10.22
CA ILE A 11 -3.02 2.35 -10.15
C ILE A 11 -2.79 1.67 -11.52
N TYR A 12 -3.71 1.78 -12.48
CA TYR A 12 -3.57 1.16 -13.81
C TYR A 12 -2.38 1.68 -14.66
N ASN A 13 -1.77 2.82 -14.30
CA ASN A 13 -0.57 3.35 -14.96
C ASN A 13 0.71 3.21 -14.10
N VAL A 14 0.72 2.26 -13.16
CA VAL A 14 1.88 1.96 -12.30
C VAL A 14 2.67 0.81 -12.91
N LEU A 15 3.93 1.06 -13.21
CA LEU A 15 4.86 0.05 -13.75
C LEU A 15 5.86 -0.42 -12.70
N THR A 16 6.11 0.40 -11.67
CA THR A 16 7.09 0.12 -10.62
C THR A 16 6.58 0.49 -9.22
N PRO A 17 7.16 -0.06 -8.14
CA PRO A 17 6.85 0.36 -6.77
C PRO A 17 7.11 1.86 -6.53
N TYR A 18 8.04 2.47 -7.27
CA TYR A 18 8.26 3.91 -7.23
C TYR A 18 7.09 4.70 -7.83
N ASP A 19 6.57 4.29 -8.99
CA ASP A 19 5.39 4.92 -9.58
C ASP A 19 4.18 4.82 -8.65
N LEU A 20 4.06 3.70 -7.92
CA LEU A 20 3.03 3.50 -6.92
C LEU A 20 3.16 4.52 -5.78
N HIS A 21 4.38 4.71 -5.26
CA HIS A 21 4.66 5.71 -4.22
C HIS A 21 4.25 7.12 -4.66
N GLU A 22 4.70 7.58 -5.83
CA GLU A 22 4.43 8.94 -6.31
C GLU A 22 2.93 9.18 -6.50
N LYS A 23 2.21 8.20 -7.07
CA LYS A 23 0.76 8.31 -7.26
C LYS A 23 -0.01 8.26 -5.94
N MET A 24 0.35 7.35 -5.04
CA MET A 24 -0.29 7.22 -3.73
C MET A 24 -0.07 8.47 -2.88
N LYS A 25 1.10 9.12 -2.99
CA LYS A 25 1.35 10.41 -2.34
C LYS A 25 0.35 11.49 -2.76
N ALA A 26 0.05 11.59 -4.06
CA ALA A 26 -0.94 12.54 -4.58
C ALA A 26 -2.37 12.18 -4.14
N VAL A 27 -2.72 10.90 -4.21
CA VAL A 27 -4.03 10.34 -3.80
C VAL A 27 -4.31 10.59 -2.32
N LEU A 28 -3.32 10.32 -1.46
CA LEU A 28 -3.47 10.43 -0.01
C LEU A 28 -3.41 11.87 0.49
N ALA A 29 -2.69 12.76 -0.21
CA ALA A 29 -2.77 14.19 0.06
C ALA A 29 -4.21 14.73 -0.06
N ALA A 30 -5.03 14.15 -0.94
CA ALA A 30 -6.44 14.48 -1.08
C ALA A 30 -7.37 13.77 -0.08
N ALA A 31 -6.88 12.77 0.66
CA ALA A 31 -7.66 11.97 1.59
C ALA A 31 -7.74 12.56 3.01
N GLU A 32 -6.87 13.53 3.34
CA GLU A 32 -6.82 14.25 4.63
C GLU A 32 -6.72 13.37 5.90
N ASP A 33 -6.15 12.16 5.79
CA ASP A 33 -5.87 11.32 6.95
C ASP A 33 -4.39 11.46 7.40
N PRO A 34 -4.11 12.20 8.48
CA PRO A 34 -2.74 12.40 8.98
C PRO A 34 -2.14 11.14 9.65
N GLY A 35 -2.95 10.09 9.83
CA GLY A 35 -2.55 8.81 10.40
C GLY A 35 -1.82 7.90 9.41
N ILE A 36 -2.09 8.04 8.11
CA ILE A 36 -1.47 7.23 7.06
C ILE A 36 0.00 7.63 6.89
N ILE A 37 0.85 6.62 6.83
CA ILE A 37 2.29 6.75 6.59
C ILE A 37 2.61 5.98 5.32
N ILE A 38 3.27 6.64 4.36
CA ILE A 38 3.84 6.00 3.18
C ILE A 38 5.33 6.26 3.10
N ASN A 39 6.08 5.31 2.54
CA ASN A 39 7.50 5.47 2.27
C ASN A 39 7.90 4.70 1.01
N TYR A 40 9.05 5.05 0.44
CA TYR A 40 9.69 4.30 -0.62
C TYR A 40 11.19 4.15 -0.32
N GLY A 41 11.68 2.91 -0.36
CA GLY A 41 13.09 2.61 -0.13
C GLY A 41 13.43 1.17 -0.49
N ASN A 42 14.65 0.92 -0.96
CA ASN A 42 15.13 -0.41 -1.35
C ASN A 42 14.18 -1.16 -2.30
N GLY A 43 13.56 -0.44 -3.25
CA GLY A 43 12.60 -1.02 -4.21
C GLY A 43 11.24 -1.41 -3.64
N HIS A 44 10.94 -1.02 -2.39
CA HIS A 44 9.66 -1.27 -1.74
C HIS A 44 8.90 0.03 -1.55
N PHE A 45 7.63 0.02 -1.97
CA PHE A 45 6.62 0.94 -1.47
C PHE A 45 6.05 0.39 -0.16
N LEU A 46 6.01 1.21 0.88
CA LEU A 46 5.48 0.86 2.19
C LEU A 46 4.28 1.74 2.49
N ILE A 47 3.23 1.14 3.05
CA ILE A 47 2.07 1.86 3.57
C ILE A 47 1.66 1.27 4.92
N GLY A 48 1.39 2.16 5.88
CA GLY A 48 0.94 1.83 7.23
C GLY A 48 0.11 2.96 7.82
N HIS A 49 -0.29 2.81 9.08
CA HIS A 49 -1.12 3.78 9.79
C HIS A 49 -0.79 3.84 11.29
N LYS A 50 -0.77 5.03 11.88
CA LYS A 50 -0.39 5.26 13.29
C LYS A 50 -1.25 4.54 14.33
N ASN A 51 -2.50 4.25 13.98
CA ASN A 51 -3.50 3.65 14.88
C ASN A 51 -3.89 2.21 14.52
N PHE A 52 -3.41 1.68 13.40
CA PHE A 52 -3.73 0.32 12.96
C PHE A 52 -2.49 -0.55 12.96
N ARG A 53 -2.70 -1.86 13.13
CA ARG A 53 -1.59 -2.82 13.22
C ARG A 53 -1.12 -3.28 11.85
N ASP A 54 -2.03 -3.37 10.92
CA ASP A 54 -1.81 -3.82 9.57
C ASP A 54 -1.19 -2.74 8.68
N GLY A 55 -0.50 -3.19 7.63
CA GLY A 55 0.13 -2.38 6.60
C GLY A 55 0.57 -3.28 5.44
N LEU A 56 1.13 -2.68 4.39
CA LEU A 56 1.61 -3.41 3.22
C LEU A 56 3.00 -2.92 2.79
N ALA A 57 3.85 -3.87 2.42
CA ALA A 57 5.06 -3.64 1.65
C ALA A 57 4.86 -4.22 0.24
N ILE A 58 5.10 -3.40 -0.78
CA ILE A 58 4.87 -3.75 -2.17
C ILE A 58 6.17 -3.54 -2.94
N SER A 59 6.64 -4.58 -3.60
CA SER A 59 7.81 -4.56 -4.48
C SER A 59 7.57 -5.36 -5.74
N THR A 60 8.58 -5.47 -6.59
CA THR A 60 8.61 -6.38 -7.73
C THR A 60 9.82 -7.30 -7.61
N ASP A 61 9.69 -8.56 -7.98
CA ASP A 61 10.83 -9.46 -8.09
C ASP A 61 11.65 -9.20 -9.37
N GLY A 62 12.70 -10.00 -9.59
CA GLY A 62 13.61 -9.84 -10.73
C GLY A 62 12.96 -10.05 -12.11
N PHE A 63 11.72 -10.54 -12.17
CA PHE A 63 10.96 -10.71 -13.40
C PHE A 63 9.83 -9.69 -13.56
N GLY A 64 9.71 -8.73 -12.63
CA GLY A 64 8.64 -7.73 -12.64
C GLY A 64 7.31 -8.24 -12.06
N VAL A 65 7.30 -9.40 -11.39
CA VAL A 65 6.10 -9.88 -10.69
C VAL A 65 5.94 -9.09 -9.40
N TRP A 66 4.74 -8.58 -9.14
CA TRP A 66 4.44 -7.86 -7.91
C TRP A 66 4.51 -8.80 -6.71
N VAL A 67 5.15 -8.32 -5.65
CA VAL A 67 5.24 -8.97 -4.35
C VAL A 67 4.55 -8.06 -3.33
N ILE A 68 3.51 -8.58 -2.69
CA ILE A 68 2.73 -7.90 -1.66
C ILE A 68 2.97 -8.64 -0.34
N THR A 69 3.60 -7.98 0.63
CA THR A 69 3.88 -8.54 1.94
C THR A 69 3.08 -7.79 3.00
N GLU A 70 2.39 -8.52 3.87
CA GLU A 70 1.72 -7.91 5.03
C GLU A 70 2.77 -7.39 6.01
N LEU A 71 2.57 -6.16 6.48
CA LEU A 71 3.33 -5.55 7.56
C LEU A 71 2.51 -5.58 8.84
N HIS A 72 3.16 -5.83 9.98
CA HIS A 72 2.56 -5.66 11.31
C HIS A 72 3.29 -4.61 12.12
N SER A 73 2.53 -3.74 12.77
CA SER A 73 3.08 -2.82 13.75
C SER A 73 3.40 -3.55 15.05
N THR A 74 4.55 -3.19 15.59
CA THR A 74 5.10 -3.67 16.85
C THR A 74 4.71 -2.74 18.00
N GLN A 75 5.05 -3.11 19.24
CA GLN A 75 4.72 -2.30 20.43
C GLN A 75 5.40 -0.92 20.42
N ASP A 76 6.55 -0.78 19.76
CA ASP A 76 7.26 0.49 19.60
C ASP A 76 6.76 1.31 18.38
N LYS A 77 5.67 0.86 17.74
CA LYS A 77 5.07 1.48 16.55
C LYS A 77 5.98 1.49 15.31
N SER A 78 7.02 0.65 15.30
CA SER A 78 7.71 0.30 14.07
C SER A 78 6.90 -0.76 13.29
N TYR A 79 7.31 -1.07 12.07
CA TYR A 79 6.67 -2.07 11.23
C TYR A 79 7.67 -3.18 10.89
N GLU A 80 7.22 -4.42 10.99
CA GLU A 80 7.97 -5.61 10.59
C GLU A 80 7.25 -6.33 9.45
N LEU A 81 8.05 -6.93 8.56
CA LEU A 81 7.55 -7.82 7.52
C LEU A 81 7.05 -9.11 8.16
N THR A 82 5.89 -9.58 7.73
CA THR A 82 5.39 -10.91 8.11
C THR A 82 5.79 -11.96 7.07
N ASP A 83 5.61 -13.23 7.41
CA ASP A 83 5.80 -14.35 6.47
C ASP A 83 4.67 -14.43 5.40
N LYS A 84 3.62 -13.59 5.50
CA LYS A 84 2.53 -13.60 4.54
C LYS A 84 2.88 -12.78 3.31
N VAL A 85 3.28 -13.50 2.27
CA VAL A 85 3.66 -12.94 0.98
C VAL A 85 2.70 -13.43 -0.10
N PHE A 86 2.21 -12.50 -0.91
CA PHE A 86 1.40 -12.77 -2.09
C PHE A 86 2.11 -12.27 -3.35
N LYS A 87 2.01 -13.02 -4.44
CA LYS A 87 2.63 -12.67 -5.72
C LYS A 87 1.60 -12.58 -6.83
N THR A 88 1.76 -11.64 -7.76
CA THR A 88 0.83 -11.44 -8.86
C THR A 88 1.47 -10.70 -10.03
N GLU A 89 1.09 -11.06 -11.26
CA GLU A 89 1.46 -10.31 -12.46
C GLU A 89 0.51 -9.13 -12.71
N HIS A 90 -0.59 -9.05 -11.96
CA HIS A 90 -1.66 -8.09 -12.21
C HIS A 90 -1.56 -6.90 -11.26
N THR A 91 -1.23 -5.74 -11.81
CA THR A 91 -1.25 -4.44 -11.11
C THR A 91 -2.61 -4.15 -10.45
N GLU A 92 -3.72 -4.62 -11.03
CA GLU A 92 -5.05 -4.51 -10.41
C GLU A 92 -5.12 -5.19 -9.03
N THR A 93 -4.41 -6.29 -8.83
CA THR A 93 -4.41 -6.99 -7.53
C THR A 93 -3.74 -6.14 -6.45
N VAL A 94 -2.65 -5.45 -6.80
CA VAL A 94 -2.00 -4.46 -5.93
C VAL A 94 -2.97 -3.33 -5.58
N ALA A 95 -3.71 -2.84 -6.58
CA ALA A 95 -4.70 -1.79 -6.39
C ALA A 95 -5.81 -2.20 -5.40
N ARG A 96 -6.34 -3.41 -5.58
CA ARG A 96 -7.38 -3.98 -4.71
C ARG A 96 -6.87 -4.19 -3.28
N ALA A 97 -5.63 -4.65 -3.12
CA ALA A 97 -5.02 -4.83 -1.80
C ALA A 97 -4.91 -3.48 -1.05
N LEU A 98 -4.42 -2.44 -1.72
CA LEU A 98 -4.33 -1.09 -1.15
C LEU A 98 -5.70 -0.51 -0.83
N ALA A 99 -6.65 -0.61 -1.76
CA ALA A 99 -8.01 -0.13 -1.52
C ALA A 99 -8.67 -0.87 -0.35
N SER A 100 -8.47 -2.19 -0.24
CA SER A 100 -8.98 -2.99 0.87
C SER A 100 -8.41 -2.52 2.21
N LEU A 101 -7.08 -2.33 2.29
CA LEU A 101 -6.41 -1.84 3.49
C LEU A 101 -6.99 -0.48 3.95
N LEU A 102 -7.11 0.46 3.02
CA LEU A 102 -7.61 1.81 3.31
C LEU A 102 -9.09 1.81 3.72
N ILE A 103 -9.91 0.95 3.11
CA ILE A 103 -11.30 0.77 3.52
C ILE A 103 -11.37 0.20 4.93
N THR A 104 -10.58 -0.83 5.24
CA THR A 104 -10.52 -1.43 6.58
C THR A 104 -10.15 -0.39 7.64
N TRP A 105 -9.16 0.47 7.39
CA TRP A 105 -8.82 1.56 8.32
C TRP A 105 -9.93 2.57 8.49
N LYS A 106 -10.67 2.85 7.41
CA LYS A 106 -11.76 3.83 7.43
C LYS A 106 -13.05 3.29 8.05
N GLU A 107 -13.29 1.98 7.98
CA GLU A 107 -14.43 1.29 8.60
C GLU A 107 -14.13 0.85 10.04
N GLY A 108 -12.86 0.68 10.39
CA GLY A 108 -12.39 0.41 11.75
C GLY A 108 -12.36 1.64 12.67
N GLN A 109 -12.87 2.79 12.20
CA GLN A 109 -13.14 3.99 13.00
C GLN A 109 -14.52 3.95 13.64
#